data_AF-A0A9E3WZV7-F1
#
_entry.id   AF-A0A9E3WZV7-F1
#
_cell.length_a   1.000
_cell.length_b   1.000
_cell.length_c   1.000
_cell.angle_alpha   90.00
_cell.angle_beta   90.00
_cell.angle_gamma   90.00
#
_symmetry.space_group_name_H-M   'P 1'
#
loop_
_entity.id
_entity.type
_entity.pdbx_description
1 polymer ?
#
loop_
_entity_poly.entity_id
_entity_poly.type
_entity_poly.pdbx_seq_one_letter_code
_entity_poly.pdbx_strand_id
1 'polypeptide(L)'
;TQLLETHKVISGYSPGKTSNSAVALSFALDKTDAAFTYRYTFAAATRFDTIDPEISWQDLSALWRQSAADAPADTSAVPYTQIAVLTDTLPILSTILGQAGPDVIGYATSSEVVDAGWQDVPTLVLIPFDLLVPRLAVLAIDGQKPIENANKFDEATYPFVGTIYGHITTDDPATKSAAETLLATLPTGNRDASRLTVIAMTGVTAMVRLTAAEMDKRGYGWPAAVVGPELASADITAISNEVPFVPGCETDTRMDNLTFCSKPEYMEALSDSGVDIIGLTGNHQNDFGRDDAVTSLDIYEQAGLPVYGGGRNKEEAFAPLYLEHNGNQLAFLGANSYGPTFAWATDDEPGSAEFDLNIMSATIRNIKEQGRAKVVLAELQYQESYDVIPLLDQRQNFNALNRAGADIVTGVQSHVPQAMEFTDGKLILYGLGNLYFDQMWSQTTREGMIVKHTIYNNRHISTQILTTLLYDYGQPQWTTTEENRAILDRVFGASYW
;
A
#
# COMPACT_ATOMS: atom_id res chain seq x y z
N THR A 1 4.30 24.95 -13.73
CA THR A 1 3.56 26.23 -13.60
C THR A 1 2.05 26.06 -13.76
N GLN A 2 1.40 25.05 -13.17
CA GLN A 2 -0.06 25.08 -12.98
C GLN A 2 -0.63 24.05 -11.96
N LEU A 3 0.20 23.54 -11.04
CA LEU A 3 -0.22 22.70 -9.89
C LEU A 3 0.65 22.96 -8.63
N LEU A 4 1.42 24.06 -8.65
CA LEU A 4 2.42 24.44 -7.64
C LEU A 4 2.08 25.76 -6.90
N GLU A 5 0.94 26.37 -7.19
CA GLU A 5 0.53 27.66 -6.59
C GLU A 5 -0.57 27.54 -5.53
N THR A 6 -1.42 26.53 -5.57
CA THR A 6 -2.45 26.32 -4.53
C THR A 6 -1.87 25.77 -3.23
N HIS A 7 -0.76 25.04 -3.28
CA HIS A 7 -0.02 24.65 -2.08
C HIS A 7 0.68 25.84 -1.43
N LYS A 8 1.24 26.81 -2.16
CA LYS A 8 1.95 27.93 -1.51
C LYS A 8 1.05 28.90 -0.74
N VAL A 9 -0.25 28.96 -1.02
CA VAL A 9 -1.18 29.83 -0.28
C VAL A 9 -1.56 29.24 1.10
N ILE A 10 -1.48 27.91 1.27
CA ILE A 10 -1.90 27.22 2.51
C ILE A 10 -0.74 26.46 3.18
N SER A 11 0.20 25.90 2.43
CA SER A 11 1.35 25.12 2.88
C SER A 11 2.67 25.92 3.01
N GLY A 12 2.64 27.23 2.76
CA GLY A 12 3.78 28.15 2.91
C GLY A 12 3.57 29.20 4.01
N TYR A 13 2.71 28.90 5.00
CA TYR A 13 2.48 29.80 6.12
C TYR A 13 3.69 29.78 7.07
N SER A 14 4.62 30.70 6.83
CA SER A 14 5.51 31.20 7.87
C SER A 14 4.72 32.25 8.67
N PRO A 15 4.50 32.07 9.99
CA PRO A 15 3.71 33.01 10.77
C PRO A 15 4.29 34.42 10.68
N GLY A 16 3.54 35.35 10.07
CA GLY A 16 3.82 36.79 10.18
C GLY A 16 4.01 37.60 8.90
N LYS A 17 4.04 37.02 7.68
CA LYS A 17 4.16 37.84 6.45
C LYS A 17 3.53 37.19 5.22
N THR A 18 2.27 37.49 4.93
CA THR A 18 1.77 37.67 3.56
C THR A 18 0.31 38.16 3.60
N SER A 19 0.11 39.48 3.50
CA SER A 19 -1.15 40.01 3.00
C SER A 19 -1.07 39.97 1.48
N ASN A 20 -1.83 39.08 0.85
CA ASN A 20 -1.93 39.10 -0.61
C ASN A 20 -2.87 40.26 -0.96
N SER A 21 -2.32 41.46 -1.19
CA SER A 21 -3.09 42.71 -1.38
C SER A 21 -4.15 42.70 -2.48
N ALA A 22 -4.23 41.64 -3.30
CA ALA A 22 -5.28 41.42 -4.29
C ALA A 22 -6.49 40.63 -3.77
N VAL A 23 -6.39 39.97 -2.61
CA VAL A 23 -7.45 39.14 -2.01
C VAL A 23 -7.44 39.39 -0.50
N ALA A 24 -8.51 39.99 0.04
CA ALA A 24 -8.63 40.35 1.45
C ALA A 24 -8.85 39.13 2.37
N LEU A 25 -7.89 38.22 2.39
CA LEU A 25 -7.88 37.00 3.19
C LEU A 25 -6.61 36.94 4.05
N SER A 26 -6.75 36.42 5.26
CA SER A 26 -5.64 36.03 6.13
C SER A 26 -5.93 34.66 6.76
N PHE A 27 -4.91 33.85 6.98
CA PHE A 27 -5.03 32.58 7.69
C PHE A 27 -4.34 32.65 9.04
N ALA A 28 -4.96 32.11 10.08
CA ALA A 28 -4.46 32.14 11.45
C ALA A 28 -4.88 30.88 12.22
N LEU A 29 -4.40 30.74 13.45
CA LEU A 29 -4.79 29.68 14.38
C LEU A 29 -5.88 30.15 15.37
N ASP A 30 -6.30 31.41 15.25
CA ASP A 30 -7.40 31.98 16.03
C ASP A 30 -8.74 31.69 15.36
N LYS A 31 -9.70 31.21 16.14
CA LYS A 31 -11.04 30.88 15.66
C LYS A 31 -11.93 32.12 15.48
N THR A 32 -11.58 33.22 16.14
CA THR A 32 -12.46 34.40 16.25
C THR A 32 -12.84 34.95 14.88
N ASP A 33 -14.13 35.05 14.61
CA ASP A 33 -14.70 35.55 13.34
C ASP A 33 -14.15 34.83 12.08
N ALA A 34 -13.82 33.54 12.19
CA ALA A 34 -13.37 32.74 11.06
C ALA A 34 -14.48 32.53 10.02
N ALA A 35 -14.16 32.79 8.75
CA ALA A 35 -15.03 32.56 7.60
C ALA A 35 -14.81 31.18 6.96
N PHE A 36 -13.71 30.50 7.30
CA PHE A 36 -13.32 29.22 6.73
C PHE A 36 -12.48 28.41 7.71
N THR A 37 -12.55 27.08 7.59
CA THR A 37 -11.83 26.13 8.43
C THR A 37 -11.09 25.13 7.54
N TYR A 38 -9.79 24.99 7.77
CA TYR A 38 -8.93 23.99 7.14
C TYR A 38 -8.47 22.98 8.19
N ARG A 39 -8.85 21.71 8.05
CA ARG A 39 -8.41 20.60 8.89
C ARG A 39 -7.03 20.13 8.44
N TYR A 40 -6.05 20.23 9.34
CA TYR A 40 -4.67 19.91 9.06
C TYR A 40 -4.29 18.62 9.79
N THR A 41 -4.50 17.49 9.12
CA THR A 41 -4.26 16.14 9.63
C THR A 41 -2.77 15.82 9.58
N PHE A 42 -2.23 15.41 10.72
CA PHE A 42 -0.87 14.90 10.85
C PHE A 42 -0.87 13.38 10.95
N ALA A 43 0.28 12.79 10.68
CA ALA A 43 0.58 11.40 10.99
C ALA A 43 1.82 11.35 11.90
N ALA A 44 1.81 10.42 12.85
CA ALA A 44 3.02 9.98 13.53
C ALA A 44 3.62 8.83 12.73
N ALA A 45 4.92 8.88 12.45
CA ALA A 45 5.60 7.92 11.62
C ALA A 45 7.05 7.68 12.08
N THR A 46 7.67 6.63 11.57
CA THR A 46 9.05 6.24 11.89
C THR A 46 9.68 5.53 10.68
N ARG A 47 10.93 5.07 10.82
CA ARG A 47 11.59 4.19 9.85
C ARG A 47 10.70 2.99 9.48
N PHE A 48 10.68 2.64 8.20
CA PHE A 48 9.74 1.66 7.67
C PHE A 48 9.95 0.24 8.25
N ASP A 49 11.18 -0.09 8.63
CA ASP A 49 11.58 -1.35 9.27
C ASP A 49 11.21 -1.44 10.77
N THR A 50 10.34 -0.55 11.25
CA THR A 50 9.80 -0.67 12.61
C THR A 50 8.73 -1.76 12.68
N ILE A 51 8.98 -2.75 13.54
CA ILE A 51 8.02 -3.82 13.86
C ILE A 51 7.00 -3.29 14.86
N ASP A 52 5.71 -3.44 14.56
CA ASP A 52 4.56 -2.99 15.35
C ASP A 52 4.49 -1.45 15.52
N PRO A 53 4.28 -0.67 14.43
CA PRO A 53 4.20 0.78 14.50
C PRO A 53 2.86 1.22 15.14
N GLU A 54 2.86 1.38 16.46
CA GLU A 54 1.73 1.86 17.27
C GLU A 54 2.23 2.78 18.41
N ILE A 55 1.40 3.76 18.77
CA ILE A 55 1.61 4.65 19.92
C ILE A 55 0.27 5.12 20.47
N SER A 56 0.14 5.25 21.79
CA SER A 56 -1.06 5.89 22.34
C SER A 56 -1.02 7.40 22.17
N TRP A 57 -2.17 8.07 22.08
CA TRP A 57 -2.19 9.54 22.06
C TRP A 57 -1.56 10.15 23.32
N GLN A 58 -1.72 9.47 24.46
CA GLN A 58 -1.12 9.86 25.73
C GLN A 58 0.42 9.84 25.66
N ASP A 59 1.00 8.76 25.13
CA ASP A 59 2.46 8.61 25.05
C ASP A 59 3.07 9.58 24.03
N LEU A 60 2.41 9.76 22.89
CA LEU A 60 2.80 10.79 21.90
C LEU A 60 2.84 12.18 22.55
N SER A 61 1.79 12.53 23.31
CA SER A 61 1.68 13.82 23.99
C SER A 61 2.71 13.99 25.11
N ALA A 62 3.07 12.90 25.79
CA ALA A 62 4.11 12.91 26.81
C ALA A 62 5.49 13.15 26.17
N LEU A 63 5.82 12.41 25.10
CA LEU A 63 7.07 12.54 24.36
C LEU A 63 7.24 13.96 23.79
N TRP A 64 6.15 14.58 23.31
CA TRP A 64 6.17 15.96 22.81
C TRP A 64 6.62 17.00 23.85
N ARG A 65 6.25 16.80 25.12
CA ARG A 65 6.46 17.79 26.19
C ARG A 65 7.73 17.56 27.00
N GLN A 66 8.16 16.30 27.09
CA GLN A 66 9.26 15.88 27.95
C GLN A 66 10.60 15.97 27.23
N SER A 67 11.67 15.94 28.01
CA SER A 67 12.97 15.57 27.49
C SER A 67 13.16 14.05 27.58
N ALA A 68 13.84 13.43 26.63
CA ALA A 68 14.26 12.03 26.70
C ALA A 68 15.15 11.74 27.93
N ALA A 69 15.79 12.76 28.51
CA ALA A 69 16.52 12.65 29.77
C ALA A 69 15.62 12.37 31.00
N ASP A 70 14.32 12.66 30.90
CA ASP A 70 13.34 12.55 31.99
C ASP A 70 12.40 11.33 31.83
N ALA A 71 12.56 10.53 30.78
CA ALA A 71 11.73 9.35 30.54
C ALA A 71 12.05 8.23 31.55
N PRO A 72 11.04 7.57 32.16
CA PRO A 72 11.28 6.49 33.10
C PRO A 72 11.99 5.31 32.42
N ALA A 73 12.95 4.70 33.13
CA ALA A 73 13.86 3.67 32.61
C ALA A 73 13.21 2.32 32.20
N ASP A 74 11.88 2.20 32.31
CA ASP A 74 11.11 0.99 32.00
C ASP A 74 9.95 1.33 31.04
N THR A 75 10.29 1.71 29.81
CA THR A 75 9.34 1.86 28.71
C THR A 75 9.71 0.90 27.58
N SER A 76 9.46 -0.39 27.82
CA SER A 76 9.51 -1.43 26.78
C SER A 76 8.50 -1.22 25.64
N ALA A 77 7.66 -0.17 25.71
CA ALA A 77 6.57 0.09 24.76
C ALA A 77 6.83 1.22 23.74
N VAL A 78 7.76 2.16 23.94
CA VAL A 78 8.04 3.22 22.94
C VAL A 78 9.51 3.69 23.01
N PRO A 79 10.40 3.32 22.07
CA PRO A 79 11.83 3.57 22.17
C PRO A 79 12.28 4.93 21.63
N TYR A 80 11.39 5.93 21.43
CA TYR A 80 11.76 7.21 20.81
C TYR A 80 12.34 8.20 21.83
N THR A 81 13.41 8.89 21.43
CA THR A 81 14.09 9.90 22.26
C THR A 81 14.06 11.29 21.63
N GLN A 82 13.63 11.41 20.37
CA GLN A 82 13.49 12.68 19.67
C GLN A 82 12.22 12.70 18.82
N ILE A 83 11.75 13.90 18.53
CA ILE A 83 10.69 14.14 17.56
C ILE A 83 11.20 15.05 16.45
N ALA A 84 11.14 14.59 15.21
CA ALA A 84 11.42 15.38 14.02
C ALA A 84 10.12 15.95 13.42
N VAL A 85 10.10 17.26 13.16
CA VAL A 85 8.95 17.95 12.56
C VAL A 85 9.39 18.94 11.49
N LEU A 86 8.47 19.32 10.62
CA LEU A 86 8.66 20.51 9.78
C LEU A 86 8.57 21.76 10.63
N THR A 87 9.58 22.63 10.57
CA THR A 87 9.63 23.89 11.35
C THR A 87 8.38 24.73 11.16
N ASP A 88 7.87 24.85 9.93
CA ASP A 88 6.67 25.64 9.63
C ASP A 88 5.38 25.04 10.21
N THR A 89 5.39 23.77 10.63
CA THR A 89 4.23 23.09 11.25
C THR A 89 4.22 23.19 12.77
N LEU A 90 5.34 23.60 13.41
CA LEU A 90 5.44 23.76 14.87
C LEU A 90 4.32 24.60 15.49
N PRO A 91 3.90 25.74 14.89
CA PRO A 91 2.81 26.53 15.46
C PRO A 91 1.49 25.74 15.52
N ILE A 92 1.15 24.99 14.48
CA ILE A 92 -0.07 24.17 14.43
C ILE A 92 0.04 23.03 15.45
N LEU A 93 1.15 22.30 15.43
CA LEU A 93 1.39 21.20 16.39
C LEU A 93 1.28 21.68 17.85
N SER A 94 1.74 22.89 18.13
CA SER A 94 1.68 23.47 19.48
C SER A 94 0.24 23.76 19.95
N THR A 95 -0.70 23.99 19.03
CA THR A 95 -2.14 24.10 19.37
C THR A 95 -2.77 22.76 19.75
N ILE A 96 -2.19 21.65 19.27
CA ILE A 96 -2.71 20.30 19.49
C ILE A 96 -2.06 19.70 20.76
N LEU A 97 -0.73 19.75 20.83
CA LEU A 97 0.07 19.03 21.82
C LEU A 97 0.57 19.93 22.97
N GLY A 98 0.47 21.25 22.83
CA GLY A 98 1.02 22.25 23.76
C GLY A 98 2.44 22.69 23.37
N GLN A 99 3.13 23.39 24.26
CA GLN A 99 4.51 23.83 23.98
C GLN A 99 5.44 22.63 23.76
N ALA A 100 6.23 22.69 22.69
CA ALA A 100 7.24 21.68 22.36
C ALA A 100 8.34 21.60 23.44
N GLY A 101 8.72 20.38 23.80
CA GLY A 101 9.89 20.09 24.63
C GLY A 101 11.21 20.30 23.88
N PRO A 102 12.35 20.23 24.60
CA PRO A 102 13.67 20.49 24.02
C PRO A 102 14.13 19.45 22.98
N ASP A 103 13.54 18.24 22.98
CA ASP A 103 13.87 17.15 22.06
C ASP A 103 12.98 17.11 20.80
N VAL A 104 12.17 18.16 20.60
CA VAL A 104 11.47 18.40 19.34
C VAL A 104 12.36 19.22 18.41
N ILE A 105 12.82 18.60 17.32
CA ILE A 105 13.74 19.19 16.35
C ILE A 105 12.99 19.58 15.08
N GLY A 106 13.08 20.87 14.73
CA GLY A 106 12.51 21.42 13.51
C GLY A 106 13.47 21.31 12.33
N TYR A 107 12.96 20.84 11.19
CA TYR A 107 13.67 20.75 9.91
C TYR A 107 13.03 21.65 8.86
N ALA A 108 13.77 22.03 7.81
CA ALA A 108 13.30 22.96 6.79
C ALA A 108 12.47 22.26 5.70
N THR A 109 12.77 20.99 5.42
CA THR A 109 12.14 20.23 4.34
C THR A 109 11.60 18.88 4.82
N SER A 110 10.61 18.34 4.11
CA SER A 110 10.04 17.03 4.46
C SER A 110 11.04 15.90 4.23
N SER A 111 11.96 16.04 3.28
CA SER A 111 13.05 15.09 3.08
C SER A 111 13.94 15.00 4.31
N GLU A 112 14.35 16.13 4.88
CA GLU A 112 15.18 16.14 6.10
C GLU A 112 14.44 15.52 7.30
N VAL A 113 13.12 15.72 7.41
CA VAL A 113 12.29 15.07 8.44
C VAL A 113 12.27 13.55 8.24
N VAL A 114 12.07 13.08 7.01
CA VAL A 114 12.10 11.64 6.68
C VAL A 114 13.48 11.06 6.99
N ASP A 115 14.54 11.73 6.55
CA ASP A 115 15.92 11.26 6.76
C ASP A 115 16.29 11.22 8.25
N ALA A 116 15.77 12.15 9.06
CA ALA A 116 15.94 12.12 10.51
C ALA A 116 15.32 10.86 11.15
N GLY A 117 14.15 10.41 10.67
CA GLY A 117 13.52 9.15 11.13
C GLY A 117 14.34 7.90 10.84
N TRP A 118 15.23 7.95 9.84
CA TRP A 118 16.12 6.86 9.44
C TRP A 118 17.51 6.90 10.09
N GLN A 119 17.83 7.92 10.90
CA GLN A 119 19.11 7.99 11.61
C GLN A 119 19.18 7.01 12.79
N ASP A 120 20.39 6.71 13.27
CA ASP A 120 20.65 5.79 14.40
C ASP A 120 20.02 6.24 15.73
N VAL A 121 19.57 7.50 15.83
CA VAL A 121 18.84 8.00 16.98
C VAL A 121 17.36 7.64 16.83
N PRO A 122 16.73 6.97 17.83
CA PRO A 122 15.31 6.66 17.79
C PRO A 122 14.44 7.93 17.68
N THR A 123 14.00 8.22 16.47
CA THR A 123 13.33 9.48 16.13
C THR A 123 11.92 9.21 15.62
N LEU A 124 10.94 9.81 16.28
CA LEU A 124 9.57 9.84 15.79
C LEU A 124 9.41 11.02 14.82
N VAL A 125 8.75 10.79 13.70
CA VAL A 125 8.42 11.81 12.71
C VAL A 125 6.97 12.25 12.89
N LEU A 126 6.73 13.56 13.05
CA LEU A 126 5.38 14.13 12.92
C LEU A 126 5.31 14.91 11.62
N ILE A 127 4.49 14.43 10.69
CA ILE A 127 4.45 14.93 9.32
C ILE A 127 3.01 15.15 8.86
N PRO A 128 2.72 16.20 8.07
CA PRO A 128 1.40 16.36 7.45
C PRO A 128 1.05 15.16 6.56
N PHE A 129 -0.21 14.72 6.61
CA PHE A 129 -0.70 13.56 5.86
C PHE A 129 -0.34 13.58 4.37
N ASP A 130 -0.52 14.72 3.70
CA ASP A 130 -0.25 14.93 2.27
C ASP A 130 1.24 14.98 1.91
N LEU A 131 2.12 15.02 2.91
CA LEU A 131 3.57 14.97 2.75
C LEU A 131 4.17 13.60 3.08
N LEU A 132 3.34 12.60 3.43
CA LEU A 132 3.79 11.23 3.63
C LEU A 132 4.46 10.64 2.38
N VAL A 133 5.43 9.76 2.63
CA VAL A 133 6.20 9.02 1.64
C VAL A 133 6.31 7.55 2.07
N PRO A 134 6.43 6.61 1.12
CA PRO A 134 6.36 5.18 1.43
C PRO A 134 7.54 4.67 2.27
N ARG A 135 8.63 5.44 2.38
CA ARG A 135 9.78 5.16 3.27
C ARG A 135 9.45 5.27 4.77
N LEU A 136 8.23 5.62 5.15
CA LEU A 136 7.83 5.76 6.54
C LEU A 136 6.80 4.71 6.91
N ALA A 137 6.98 4.06 8.07
CA ALA A 137 5.93 3.30 8.73
C ALA A 137 5.07 4.30 9.51
N VAL A 138 3.79 4.42 9.14
CA VAL A 138 2.83 5.25 9.88
C VAL A 138 2.34 4.49 11.10
N LEU A 139 2.50 5.11 12.27
CA LEU A 139 2.04 4.53 13.52
C LEU A 139 0.52 4.64 13.62
N ALA A 140 -0.10 3.56 14.13
CA ALA A 140 -1.45 3.68 14.66
C ALA A 140 -1.43 4.56 15.91
N ILE A 141 -2.33 5.54 15.97
CA ILE A 141 -2.61 6.31 17.18
C ILE A 141 -3.93 5.81 17.75
N ASP A 142 -3.87 5.17 18.92
CA ASP A 142 -5.03 4.53 19.55
C ASP A 142 -5.81 3.62 18.56
N GLY A 143 -5.06 2.81 17.79
CA GLY A 143 -5.61 1.89 16.79
C GLY A 143 -5.99 2.51 15.45
N GLN A 144 -5.86 3.83 15.24
CA GLN A 144 -6.25 4.49 13.99
C GLN A 144 -5.06 4.98 13.17
N LYS A 145 -5.12 4.81 11.85
CA LYS A 145 -4.11 5.29 10.91
C LYS A 145 -4.74 6.23 9.86
N PRO A 146 -4.24 7.47 9.68
CA PRO A 146 -4.83 8.41 8.72
C PRO A 146 -4.64 8.00 7.26
N ILE A 147 -3.79 7.00 6.99
CA ILE A 147 -3.56 6.38 5.67
C ILE A 147 -4.61 5.35 5.26
N GLU A 148 -5.54 5.02 6.15
CA GLU A 148 -6.67 4.13 5.87
C GLU A 148 -7.86 4.89 5.26
N ASN A 149 -8.72 4.15 4.56
CA ASN A 149 -10.00 4.65 4.03
C ASN A 149 -11.07 4.74 5.14
N ALA A 150 -12.29 5.15 4.77
CA ALA A 150 -13.37 5.36 5.72
C ALA A 150 -13.87 4.07 6.41
N ASN A 151 -13.51 2.88 5.92
CA ASN A 151 -13.86 1.61 6.57
C ASN A 151 -13.02 1.35 7.82
N LYS A 152 -11.82 1.95 7.91
CA LYS A 152 -10.83 1.67 8.96
C LYS A 152 -10.31 2.94 9.66
N PHE A 153 -10.79 4.13 9.29
CA PHE A 153 -10.40 5.40 9.89
C PHE A 153 -11.61 6.31 10.15
N ASP A 154 -11.74 6.76 11.39
CA ASP A 154 -12.73 7.75 11.79
C ASP A 154 -12.06 9.10 12.09
N GLU A 155 -12.19 10.03 11.14
CA GLU A 155 -11.61 11.36 11.26
C GLU A 155 -12.22 12.19 12.41
N ALA A 156 -13.43 11.86 12.87
CA ALA A 156 -14.08 12.59 13.96
C ALA A 156 -13.41 12.30 15.32
N THR A 157 -12.82 11.12 15.49
CA THR A 157 -12.19 10.68 16.74
C THR A 157 -10.67 10.69 16.67
N TYR A 158 -10.07 10.82 15.49
CA TYR A 158 -8.62 10.91 15.36
C TYR A 158 -8.06 12.20 16.01
N PRO A 159 -7.18 12.09 17.02
CA PRO A 159 -6.79 13.24 17.84
C PRO A 159 -5.77 14.15 17.18
N PHE A 160 -5.06 13.68 16.13
CA PHE A 160 -3.91 14.38 15.59
C PHE A 160 -4.25 15.31 14.42
N VAL A 161 -5.21 16.21 14.65
CA VAL A 161 -5.73 17.15 13.65
C VAL A 161 -5.67 18.59 14.17
N GLY A 162 -4.92 19.44 13.49
CA GLY A 162 -4.88 20.88 13.71
C GLY A 162 -5.98 21.60 12.92
N THR A 163 -6.25 22.85 13.27
CA THR A 163 -7.18 23.70 12.52
C THR A 163 -6.53 25.03 12.16
N ILE A 164 -6.58 25.38 10.88
CA ILE A 164 -6.24 26.72 10.39
C ILE A 164 -7.54 27.42 10.01
N TYR A 165 -7.70 28.66 10.45
CA TYR A 165 -8.87 29.48 10.21
C TYR A 165 -8.57 30.54 9.16
N GLY A 166 -9.46 30.67 8.17
CA GLY A 166 -9.42 31.74 7.19
C GLY A 166 -10.32 32.90 7.62
N HIS A 167 -9.80 34.12 7.55
CA HIS A 167 -10.51 35.35 7.90
C HIS A 167 -10.58 36.29 6.70
N ILE A 168 -11.72 36.94 6.53
CA ILE A 168 -11.89 38.00 5.54
C ILE A 168 -11.50 39.31 6.21
N THR A 169 -10.54 40.03 5.62
CA THR A 169 -9.91 41.21 6.22
C THR A 169 -10.42 42.53 5.62
N THR A 170 -11.58 42.50 4.96
CA THR A 170 -12.22 43.65 4.33
C THR A 170 -13.70 43.74 4.65
N ASP A 171 -14.19 44.97 4.77
CA ASP A 171 -15.61 45.31 4.88
C ASP A 171 -16.22 45.75 3.53
N ASP A 172 -15.40 45.88 2.48
CA ASP A 172 -15.89 46.19 1.13
C ASP A 172 -16.77 45.03 0.59
N PRO A 173 -18.06 45.25 0.27
CA PRO A 173 -18.99 44.16 -0.07
C PRO A 173 -18.57 43.34 -1.30
N ALA A 174 -18.02 43.99 -2.33
CA ALA A 174 -17.61 43.31 -3.56
C ALA A 174 -16.39 42.40 -3.30
N THR A 175 -15.40 42.92 -2.59
CA THR A 175 -14.19 42.18 -2.24
C THR A 175 -14.49 41.05 -1.24
N LYS A 176 -15.39 41.28 -0.27
CA LYS A 176 -15.85 40.25 0.66
C LYS A 176 -16.56 39.09 -0.06
N SER A 177 -17.48 39.38 -0.96
CA SER A 177 -18.16 38.36 -1.76
C SER A 177 -17.20 37.54 -2.63
N ALA A 178 -16.18 38.20 -3.21
CA ALA A 178 -15.13 37.50 -3.96
C ALA A 178 -14.28 36.60 -3.05
N ALA A 179 -13.95 37.06 -1.84
CA ALA A 179 -13.21 36.29 -0.84
C ALA A 179 -14.00 35.05 -0.35
N GLU A 180 -15.31 35.20 -0.07
CA GLU A 180 -16.20 34.09 0.29
C GLU A 180 -16.28 33.05 -0.83
N THR A 181 -16.40 33.51 -2.09
CA THR A 181 -16.40 32.64 -3.26
C THR A 181 -15.08 31.85 -3.37
N LEU A 182 -13.94 32.52 -3.15
CA LEU A 182 -12.64 31.84 -3.17
C LEU A 182 -12.52 30.81 -2.04
N LEU A 183 -12.89 31.18 -0.81
CA LEU A 183 -12.87 30.25 0.34
C LEU A 183 -13.71 29.00 0.08
N ALA A 184 -14.87 29.15 -0.58
CA ALA A 184 -15.73 28.03 -0.97
C ALA A 184 -15.09 27.07 -2.01
N THR A 185 -14.01 27.49 -2.69
CA THR A 185 -13.26 26.63 -3.63
C THR A 185 -12.03 25.97 -3.01
N LEU A 186 -11.63 26.38 -1.79
CA LEU A 186 -10.47 25.80 -1.13
C LEU A 186 -10.80 24.41 -0.57
N PRO A 187 -9.84 23.48 -0.59
CA PRO A 187 -10.02 22.19 0.09
C PRO A 187 -10.18 22.41 1.59
N THR A 188 -11.07 21.66 2.22
CA THR A 188 -11.37 21.77 3.66
C THR A 188 -10.30 21.16 4.55
N GLY A 189 -9.27 20.55 3.99
CA GLY A 189 -8.15 19.98 4.72
C GLY A 189 -7.09 19.38 3.81
N ASN A 190 -6.00 18.87 4.40
CA ASN A 190 -4.92 18.22 3.66
C ASN A 190 -5.16 16.71 3.43
N ARG A 191 -6.14 16.12 4.10
CA ARG A 191 -6.62 14.76 3.89
C ARG A 191 -8.06 14.80 3.35
N ASP A 192 -8.31 14.09 2.26
CA ASP A 192 -9.64 13.92 1.66
C ASP A 192 -9.84 12.45 1.29
N ALA A 193 -10.78 11.78 1.97
CA ALA A 193 -11.05 10.36 1.73
C ALA A 193 -11.51 10.09 0.28
N SER A 194 -12.16 11.05 -0.38
CA SER A 194 -12.60 10.92 -1.78
C SER A 194 -11.47 10.99 -2.81
N ARG A 195 -10.24 11.23 -2.35
CA ARG A 195 -9.02 11.27 -3.17
C ARG A 195 -7.99 10.20 -2.79
N LEU A 196 -8.37 9.34 -1.84
CA LEU A 196 -7.54 8.28 -1.26
C LEU A 196 -7.98 6.94 -1.83
N THR A 197 -7.03 6.10 -2.22
CA THR A 197 -7.27 4.70 -2.62
C THR A 197 -6.35 3.80 -1.81
N VAL A 198 -6.90 2.85 -1.06
CA VAL A 198 -6.17 1.77 -0.40
C VAL A 198 -6.22 0.52 -1.28
N ILE A 199 -5.06 0.04 -1.70
CA ILE A 199 -4.91 -1.17 -2.53
C ILE A 199 -4.33 -2.28 -1.67
N ALA A 200 -5.06 -3.37 -1.43
CA ALA A 200 -4.53 -4.59 -0.84
C ALA A 200 -3.91 -5.47 -1.94
N MET A 201 -2.69 -5.97 -1.75
CA MET A 201 -2.06 -6.97 -2.61
C MET A 201 -1.61 -8.17 -1.80
N THR A 202 -1.71 -9.35 -2.39
CA THR A 202 -1.41 -10.63 -1.71
C THR A 202 -0.32 -11.41 -2.42
N GLY A 203 0.22 -12.41 -1.70
CA GLY A 203 1.00 -13.47 -2.31
C GLY A 203 0.16 -14.47 -3.11
N VAL A 204 0.73 -15.65 -3.30
CA VAL A 204 0.21 -16.69 -4.20
C VAL A 204 -1.10 -17.29 -3.71
N THR A 205 -2.08 -17.35 -4.61
CA THR A 205 -3.31 -18.13 -4.47
C THR A 205 -3.29 -19.32 -5.43
N ALA A 206 -3.33 -20.53 -4.85
CA ALA A 206 -3.44 -21.81 -5.54
C ALA A 206 -4.33 -22.75 -4.72
N MET A 207 -5.65 -22.69 -4.99
CA MET A 207 -6.69 -23.43 -4.26
C MET A 207 -6.81 -24.89 -4.74
N VAL A 208 -5.73 -25.65 -4.54
CA VAL A 208 -5.57 -27.00 -5.09
C VAL A 208 -5.19 -28.01 -4.01
N ARG A 209 -5.07 -29.29 -4.37
CA ARG A 209 -4.59 -30.38 -3.49
C ARG A 209 -5.25 -30.37 -2.11
N LEU A 210 -4.49 -30.17 -1.03
CA LEU A 210 -5.02 -30.20 0.32
C LEU A 210 -5.83 -28.93 0.66
N THR A 211 -5.53 -27.78 0.05
CA THR A 211 -6.39 -26.59 0.16
C THR A 211 -7.77 -26.89 -0.41
N ALA A 212 -7.84 -27.44 -1.62
CA ALA A 212 -9.10 -27.87 -2.24
C ALA A 212 -9.87 -28.90 -1.39
N ALA A 213 -9.17 -29.87 -0.80
CA ALA A 213 -9.79 -30.88 0.06
C ALA A 213 -10.40 -30.27 1.34
N GLU A 214 -9.75 -29.28 1.95
CA GLU A 214 -10.28 -28.59 3.12
C GLU A 214 -11.43 -27.64 2.75
N MET A 215 -11.39 -26.99 1.59
CA MET A 215 -12.52 -26.20 1.05
C MET A 215 -13.75 -27.07 0.80
N ASP A 216 -13.60 -28.23 0.15
CA ASP A 216 -14.69 -29.19 -0.08
C ASP A 216 -15.36 -29.67 1.22
N LYS A 217 -14.57 -29.75 2.29
CA LYS A 217 -15.02 -30.24 3.60
C LYS A 217 -15.63 -29.14 4.46
N ARG A 218 -15.09 -27.92 4.42
CA ARG A 218 -15.41 -26.82 5.36
C ARG A 218 -16.26 -25.72 4.75
N GLY A 219 -16.43 -25.71 3.44
CA GLY A 219 -17.09 -24.65 2.67
C GLY A 219 -16.09 -23.87 1.83
N TYR A 220 -16.53 -23.37 0.68
CA TYR A 220 -15.63 -22.80 -0.33
C TYR A 220 -15.06 -21.44 0.08
N GLY A 221 -15.77 -20.65 0.89
CA GLY A 221 -15.22 -19.42 1.51
C GLY A 221 -14.25 -19.65 2.67
N TRP A 222 -14.02 -20.90 3.13
CA TRP A 222 -13.25 -21.19 4.35
C TRP A 222 -11.82 -20.57 4.39
N PRO A 223 -11.01 -20.59 3.31
CA PRO A 223 -9.69 -19.96 3.33
C PRO A 223 -9.75 -18.46 3.65
N ALA A 224 -10.79 -17.77 3.19
CA ALA A 224 -10.97 -16.34 3.36
C ALA A 224 -11.56 -15.94 4.72
N ALA A 225 -12.09 -16.89 5.50
CA ALA A 225 -12.88 -16.57 6.69
C ALA A 225 -12.15 -15.70 7.76
N VAL A 226 -10.82 -15.75 7.83
CA VAL A 226 -10.03 -14.98 8.80
C VAL A 226 -9.49 -13.68 8.22
N VAL A 227 -8.88 -13.74 7.03
CA VAL A 227 -8.18 -12.59 6.42
C VAL A 227 -9.03 -11.80 5.43
N GLY A 228 -10.04 -12.45 4.85
CA GLY A 228 -10.94 -11.88 3.84
C GLY A 228 -11.62 -10.58 4.29
N PRO A 229 -12.14 -10.46 5.52
CA PRO A 229 -12.72 -9.20 6.00
C PRO A 229 -11.75 -8.02 6.04
N GLU A 230 -10.45 -8.24 6.21
CA GLU A 230 -9.45 -7.17 6.14
C GLU A 230 -9.12 -6.81 4.69
N LEU A 231 -8.98 -7.81 3.82
CA LEU A 231 -8.79 -7.60 2.38
C LEU A 231 -9.96 -6.80 1.79
N ALA A 232 -11.19 -7.27 2.02
CA ALA A 232 -12.43 -6.64 1.56
C ALA A 232 -12.68 -5.22 2.12
N SER A 233 -11.90 -4.79 3.12
CA SER A 233 -11.98 -3.43 3.63
C SER A 233 -11.20 -2.41 2.80
N ALA A 234 -10.27 -2.86 1.94
CA ALA A 234 -9.56 -2.02 0.99
C ALA A 234 -10.50 -1.48 -0.10
N ASP A 235 -10.06 -0.44 -0.81
CA ASP A 235 -10.83 0.09 -1.96
C ASP A 235 -10.60 -0.76 -3.22
N ILE A 236 -9.44 -1.42 -3.31
CA ILE A 236 -9.10 -2.37 -4.38
C ILE A 236 -8.34 -3.54 -3.74
N THR A 237 -8.84 -4.76 -3.87
CA THR A 237 -8.08 -5.98 -3.53
C THR A 237 -7.59 -6.66 -4.80
N ALA A 238 -6.27 -6.78 -4.92
CA ALA A 238 -5.58 -7.47 -5.99
C ALA A 238 -5.01 -8.80 -5.48
N ILE A 239 -5.41 -9.91 -6.10
CA ILE A 239 -4.88 -11.25 -5.79
C ILE A 239 -4.10 -11.80 -6.98
N SER A 240 -2.94 -12.39 -6.68
CA SER A 240 -2.18 -13.21 -7.62
C SER A 240 -2.72 -14.64 -7.63
N ASN A 241 -3.50 -15.00 -8.65
CA ASN A 241 -4.03 -16.35 -8.80
C ASN A 241 -3.21 -17.15 -9.81
N GLU A 242 -2.66 -18.29 -9.40
CA GLU A 242 -1.66 -19.04 -10.17
C GLU A 242 -2.26 -20.14 -11.07
N VAL A 243 -3.48 -20.60 -10.76
CA VAL A 243 -4.09 -21.84 -11.29
C VAL A 243 -5.44 -21.57 -11.97
N PRO A 244 -5.82 -22.34 -13.01
CA PRO A 244 -7.10 -22.14 -13.70
C PRO A 244 -8.28 -22.64 -12.88
N PHE A 245 -9.44 -22.03 -13.09
CA PHE A 245 -10.73 -22.58 -12.71
C PHE A 245 -11.25 -23.52 -13.81
N VAL A 246 -11.50 -24.79 -13.46
CA VAL A 246 -11.83 -25.85 -14.42
C VAL A 246 -13.14 -26.54 -14.01
N PRO A 247 -14.23 -26.43 -14.80
CA PRO A 247 -15.46 -27.17 -14.53
C PRO A 247 -15.22 -28.69 -14.47
N GLY A 248 -15.67 -29.32 -13.39
CA GLY A 248 -15.45 -30.75 -13.16
C GLY A 248 -14.04 -31.12 -12.67
N CYS A 249 -13.22 -30.14 -12.28
CA CYS A 249 -11.96 -30.39 -11.57
C CYS A 249 -12.19 -31.33 -10.36
N GLU A 250 -11.47 -32.44 -10.33
CA GLU A 250 -11.46 -33.37 -9.20
C GLU A 250 -10.29 -33.06 -8.27
N THR A 251 -10.57 -33.04 -6.96
CA THR A 251 -9.56 -32.77 -5.94
C THR A 251 -8.53 -33.90 -5.87
N ASP A 252 -7.29 -33.63 -6.27
CA ASP A 252 -6.16 -34.55 -6.17
C ASP A 252 -5.19 -34.12 -5.06
N THR A 253 -5.20 -34.83 -3.94
CA THR A 253 -4.42 -34.51 -2.73
C THR A 253 -3.00 -35.04 -2.74
N ARG A 254 -2.53 -35.63 -3.85
CA ARG A 254 -1.15 -36.09 -3.98
C ARG A 254 -0.21 -34.88 -3.93
N MET A 255 0.68 -34.86 -2.94
CA MET A 255 1.64 -33.75 -2.78
C MET A 255 2.64 -33.64 -3.93
N ASP A 256 2.88 -34.72 -4.67
CA ASP A 256 3.70 -34.73 -5.89
C ASP A 256 2.91 -34.38 -7.17
N ASN A 257 1.61 -34.09 -7.05
CA ASN A 257 0.87 -33.50 -8.16
C ASN A 257 1.35 -32.07 -8.40
N LEU A 258 1.69 -31.77 -9.66
CA LEU A 258 2.12 -30.46 -10.16
C LEU A 258 1.28 -30.02 -11.38
N THR A 259 0.14 -30.67 -11.59
CA THR A 259 -0.87 -30.29 -12.58
C THR A 259 -2.12 -29.88 -11.83
N PHE A 260 -2.38 -28.58 -11.82
CA PHE A 260 -3.29 -27.92 -10.89
C PHE A 260 -4.56 -27.43 -11.58
N CYS A 261 -5.69 -27.64 -10.92
CA CYS A 261 -6.95 -26.99 -11.24
C CYS A 261 -7.68 -26.61 -9.94
N SER A 262 -8.44 -25.51 -9.99
CA SER A 262 -9.41 -25.12 -8.97
C SER A 262 -10.82 -25.37 -9.48
N LYS A 263 -11.76 -25.71 -8.60
CA LYS A 263 -13.19 -25.78 -8.96
C LYS A 263 -13.76 -24.36 -9.08
N PRO A 264 -14.63 -24.05 -10.05
CA PRO A 264 -15.24 -22.73 -10.18
C PRO A 264 -15.92 -22.23 -8.90
N GLU A 265 -16.45 -23.13 -8.07
CA GLU A 265 -17.07 -22.81 -6.78
C GLU A 265 -16.10 -22.17 -5.78
N TYR A 266 -14.78 -22.38 -5.93
CA TYR A 266 -13.76 -21.76 -5.09
C TYR A 266 -13.62 -20.24 -5.32
N MET A 267 -14.28 -19.68 -6.34
CA MET A 267 -14.48 -18.24 -6.49
C MET A 267 -15.13 -17.59 -5.25
N GLU A 268 -15.85 -18.37 -4.43
CA GLU A 268 -16.41 -17.92 -3.15
C GLU A 268 -15.31 -17.32 -2.24
N ALA A 269 -14.13 -17.93 -2.15
CA ALA A 269 -13.02 -17.40 -1.34
C ALA A 269 -12.48 -16.06 -1.86
N LEU A 270 -12.51 -15.85 -3.18
CA LEU A 270 -12.13 -14.57 -3.79
C LEU A 270 -13.19 -13.51 -3.52
N SER A 271 -14.47 -13.86 -3.65
CA SER A 271 -15.59 -12.98 -3.33
C SER A 271 -15.60 -12.57 -1.85
N ASP A 272 -15.38 -13.52 -0.94
CA ASP A 272 -15.35 -13.27 0.51
C ASP A 272 -14.13 -12.44 0.95
N SER A 273 -13.09 -12.40 0.11
CA SER A 273 -11.93 -11.52 0.26
C SER A 273 -12.12 -10.15 -0.37
N GLY A 274 -13.28 -9.87 -0.99
CA GLY A 274 -13.55 -8.61 -1.67
C GLY A 274 -12.59 -8.33 -2.81
N VAL A 275 -12.22 -9.37 -3.58
CA VAL A 275 -11.32 -9.24 -4.72
C VAL A 275 -11.95 -8.41 -5.81
N ASP A 276 -11.21 -7.42 -6.29
CA ASP A 276 -11.62 -6.53 -7.37
C ASP A 276 -10.86 -6.83 -8.67
N ILE A 277 -9.59 -7.23 -8.58
CA ILE A 277 -8.71 -7.49 -9.74
C ILE A 277 -7.88 -8.76 -9.54
N ILE A 278 -7.56 -9.44 -10.65
CA ILE A 278 -6.76 -10.68 -10.63
C ILE A 278 -5.44 -10.49 -11.40
N GLY A 279 -4.32 -10.72 -10.73
CA GLY A 279 -3.02 -10.93 -11.35
C GLY A 279 -2.88 -12.36 -11.83
N LEU A 280 -2.68 -12.57 -13.13
CA LEU A 280 -2.54 -13.89 -13.77
C LEU A 280 -1.10 -14.15 -14.20
N THR A 281 -0.14 -13.85 -13.32
CA THR A 281 1.30 -14.09 -13.56
C THR A 281 1.72 -15.57 -13.38
N GLY A 282 0.79 -16.41 -12.91
CA GLY A 282 0.91 -17.87 -12.74
C GLY A 282 1.60 -18.63 -13.88
N ASN A 283 2.43 -19.62 -13.53
CA ASN A 283 2.92 -20.63 -14.46
C ASN A 283 1.98 -21.83 -14.65
N HIS A 284 0.96 -21.96 -13.80
CA HIS A 284 0.04 -23.11 -13.81
C HIS A 284 -1.28 -22.83 -14.54
N GLN A 285 -1.46 -21.65 -15.16
CA GLN A 285 -2.71 -21.22 -15.80
C GLN A 285 -3.21 -22.18 -16.90
N ASN A 286 -2.32 -22.94 -17.53
CA ASN A 286 -2.65 -23.83 -18.66
C ASN A 286 -2.47 -25.32 -18.32
N ASP A 287 -2.40 -25.67 -17.04
CA ASP A 287 -2.12 -27.05 -16.59
C ASP A 287 -3.16 -28.06 -17.09
N PHE A 288 -4.41 -27.64 -17.24
CA PHE A 288 -5.50 -28.46 -17.79
C PHE A 288 -5.79 -28.17 -19.28
N GLY A 289 -4.86 -27.48 -19.95
CA GLY A 289 -4.97 -27.12 -21.36
C GLY A 289 -5.54 -25.73 -21.59
N ARG A 290 -5.37 -25.25 -22.82
CA ARG A 290 -5.72 -23.88 -23.22
C ARG A 290 -7.23 -23.62 -23.22
N ASP A 291 -8.06 -24.61 -23.56
CA ASP A 291 -9.52 -24.46 -23.55
C ASP A 291 -10.05 -24.19 -22.13
N ASP A 292 -9.50 -24.87 -21.14
CA ASP A 292 -9.83 -24.65 -19.73
C ASP A 292 -9.25 -23.33 -19.19
N ALA A 293 -8.10 -22.89 -19.70
CA ALA A 293 -7.59 -21.55 -19.41
C ALA A 293 -8.50 -20.44 -19.95
N VAL A 294 -9.05 -20.58 -21.18
CA VAL A 294 -10.08 -19.67 -21.69
C VAL A 294 -11.33 -19.72 -20.82
N THR A 295 -11.76 -20.92 -20.42
CA THR A 295 -12.92 -21.09 -19.53
C THR A 295 -12.72 -20.36 -18.19
N SER A 296 -11.52 -20.42 -17.62
CA SER A 296 -11.17 -19.67 -16.42
C SER A 296 -11.24 -18.15 -16.64
N LEU A 297 -10.79 -17.65 -17.79
CA LEU A 297 -10.91 -16.23 -18.17
C LEU A 297 -12.38 -15.81 -18.31
N ASP A 298 -13.24 -16.67 -18.87
CA ASP A 298 -14.68 -16.43 -18.98
C ASP A 298 -15.35 -16.38 -17.59
N ILE A 299 -14.89 -17.17 -16.62
CA ILE A 299 -15.38 -17.15 -15.23
C ILE A 299 -15.07 -15.79 -14.58
N TYR A 300 -13.86 -15.25 -14.74
CA TYR A 300 -13.53 -13.91 -14.23
C TYR A 300 -14.35 -12.82 -14.90
N GLU A 301 -14.50 -12.88 -16.22
CA GLU A 301 -15.29 -11.91 -16.98
C GLU A 301 -16.77 -11.91 -16.55
N GLN A 302 -17.36 -13.09 -16.35
CA GLN A 302 -18.74 -13.23 -15.85
C GLN A 302 -18.91 -12.70 -14.42
N ALA A 303 -17.86 -12.80 -13.60
CA ALA A 303 -17.83 -12.24 -12.25
C ALA A 303 -17.54 -10.72 -12.23
N GLY A 304 -17.23 -10.11 -13.38
CA GLY A 304 -16.85 -8.70 -13.48
C GLY A 304 -15.46 -8.39 -12.92
N LEU A 305 -14.58 -9.39 -12.87
CA LEU A 305 -13.22 -9.28 -12.34
C LEU A 305 -12.22 -9.03 -13.47
N PRO A 306 -11.73 -7.79 -13.66
CA PRO A 306 -10.66 -7.52 -14.61
C PRO A 306 -9.38 -8.24 -14.22
N VAL A 307 -8.62 -8.63 -15.25
CA VAL A 307 -7.35 -9.37 -15.11
C VAL A 307 -6.18 -8.58 -15.70
N TYR A 308 -4.96 -8.87 -15.23
CA TYR A 308 -3.72 -8.40 -15.84
C TYR A 308 -2.64 -9.48 -15.81
N GLY A 309 -1.62 -9.36 -16.66
CA GLY A 309 -0.50 -10.30 -16.69
C GLY A 309 -0.80 -11.67 -17.30
N GLY A 310 -2.03 -11.87 -17.78
CA GLY A 310 -2.48 -13.01 -18.56
C GLY A 310 -3.71 -12.65 -19.38
N GLY A 311 -4.03 -13.45 -20.40
CA GLY A 311 -5.13 -13.16 -21.32
C GLY A 311 -5.34 -14.27 -22.34
N ARG A 312 -6.26 -14.07 -23.29
CA ARG A 312 -6.61 -15.06 -24.33
C ARG A 312 -5.56 -15.21 -25.42
N ASN A 313 -4.62 -14.28 -25.48
CA ASN A 313 -3.51 -14.22 -26.41
C ASN A 313 -2.45 -13.24 -25.86
N LYS A 314 -1.35 -13.11 -26.59
CA LYS A 314 -0.22 -12.25 -26.23
C LYS A 314 -0.58 -10.77 -26.14
N GLU A 315 -1.47 -10.27 -26.99
CA GLU A 315 -1.90 -8.86 -26.93
C GLU A 315 -2.62 -8.56 -25.61
N GLU A 316 -3.57 -9.41 -25.23
CA GLU A 316 -4.29 -9.29 -23.95
C GLU A 316 -3.38 -9.49 -22.75
N ALA A 317 -2.53 -10.52 -22.77
CA ALA A 317 -1.66 -10.85 -21.63
C ALA A 317 -0.68 -9.71 -21.31
N PHE A 318 -0.13 -9.05 -22.34
CA PHE A 318 0.81 -7.93 -22.19
C PHE A 318 0.11 -6.58 -21.99
N ALA A 319 -1.21 -6.51 -22.09
CA ALA A 319 -1.95 -5.27 -21.93
C ALA A 319 -1.91 -4.78 -20.47
N PRO A 320 -1.58 -3.51 -20.21
CA PRO A 320 -1.75 -2.94 -18.88
C PRO A 320 -3.24 -2.80 -18.56
N LEU A 321 -3.62 -3.21 -17.34
CA LEU A 321 -4.94 -2.90 -16.80
C LEU A 321 -4.91 -1.47 -16.23
N TYR A 322 -5.75 -0.59 -16.75
CA TYR A 322 -5.89 0.77 -16.26
C TYR A 322 -7.12 0.90 -15.37
N LEU A 323 -6.96 1.48 -14.19
CA LEU A 323 -8.04 1.76 -13.27
C LEU A 323 -7.97 3.21 -12.79
N GLU A 324 -9.13 3.82 -12.59
CA GLU A 324 -9.24 5.11 -11.92
C GLU A 324 -10.15 4.95 -10.71
N HIS A 325 -9.64 5.28 -9.53
CA HIS A 325 -10.40 5.29 -8.28
C HIS A 325 -10.07 6.55 -7.50
N ASN A 326 -11.08 7.30 -7.06
CA ASN A 326 -10.89 8.53 -6.29
C ASN A 326 -9.92 9.53 -6.98
N GLY A 327 -9.97 9.60 -8.32
CA GLY A 327 -9.09 10.43 -9.16
C GLY A 327 -7.62 9.97 -9.23
N ASN A 328 -7.29 8.82 -8.64
CA ASN A 328 -5.99 8.17 -8.76
C ASN A 328 -5.97 7.30 -10.01
N GLN A 329 -5.06 7.60 -10.93
CA GLN A 329 -4.89 6.92 -12.21
C GLN A 329 -3.82 5.84 -12.06
N LEU A 330 -4.25 4.59 -12.08
CA LEU A 330 -3.45 3.40 -11.79
C LEU A 330 -3.25 2.58 -13.07
N ALA A 331 -2.08 1.95 -13.19
CA ALA A 331 -1.86 0.89 -14.17
C ALA A 331 -1.24 -0.34 -13.49
N PHE A 332 -1.79 -1.50 -13.77
CA PHE A 332 -1.29 -2.80 -13.32
C PHE A 332 -0.71 -3.55 -14.52
N LEU A 333 0.48 -4.09 -14.32
CA LEU A 333 1.22 -4.91 -15.27
C LEU A 333 1.61 -6.20 -14.57
N GLY A 334 1.57 -7.32 -15.29
CA GLY A 334 2.00 -8.61 -14.79
C GLY A 334 2.87 -9.32 -15.83
N ALA A 335 3.85 -10.10 -15.39
CA ALA A 335 4.54 -11.04 -16.25
C ALA A 335 5.08 -12.26 -15.48
N ASN A 336 5.35 -13.31 -16.23
CA ASN A 336 5.90 -14.57 -15.76
C ASN A 336 7.32 -14.76 -16.33
N SER A 337 8.32 -14.74 -15.45
CA SER A 337 9.72 -14.96 -15.81
C SER A 337 10.15 -16.42 -15.73
N TYR A 338 9.41 -17.27 -15.04
CA TYR A 338 9.82 -18.64 -14.79
C TYR A 338 9.45 -19.57 -15.96
N GLY A 339 8.32 -19.34 -16.62
CA GLY A 339 7.74 -20.28 -17.57
C GLY A 339 7.11 -21.48 -16.85
N PRO A 340 7.00 -22.66 -17.48
CA PRO A 340 7.56 -23.06 -18.77
C PRO A 340 6.83 -22.47 -19.99
N THR A 341 7.32 -22.70 -21.21
CA THR A 341 6.78 -22.10 -22.45
C THR A 341 5.28 -22.30 -22.66
N PHE A 342 4.70 -23.42 -22.23
CA PHE A 342 3.25 -23.67 -22.35
C PHE A 342 2.43 -22.82 -21.37
N ALA A 343 3.04 -22.21 -20.35
CA ALA A 343 2.36 -21.29 -19.44
C ALA A 343 2.11 -19.92 -20.09
N TRP A 344 2.96 -19.53 -21.03
CA TRP A 344 2.89 -18.22 -21.66
C TRP A 344 1.87 -18.17 -22.80
N ALA A 345 1.24 -17.01 -22.97
CA ALA A 345 0.36 -16.73 -24.08
C ALA A 345 1.15 -16.68 -25.40
N THR A 346 0.55 -17.21 -26.47
CA THR A 346 1.05 -17.04 -27.85
C THR A 346 0.22 -15.98 -28.58
N ASP A 347 0.49 -15.74 -29.87
CA ASP A 347 -0.32 -14.80 -30.66
C ASP A 347 -1.81 -15.18 -30.71
N ASP A 348 -2.14 -16.46 -30.49
CA ASP A 348 -3.47 -17.05 -30.64
C ASP A 348 -3.94 -17.96 -29.49
N GLU A 349 -3.10 -18.22 -28.48
CA GLU A 349 -3.44 -19.08 -27.33
C GLU A 349 -3.32 -18.34 -25.97
N PRO A 350 -4.18 -18.67 -24.98
CA PRO A 350 -4.23 -18.01 -23.69
C PRO A 350 -3.02 -18.32 -22.81
N GLY A 351 -2.67 -17.45 -21.88
CA GLY A 351 -1.64 -17.72 -20.88
C GLY A 351 -1.13 -16.45 -20.21
N SER A 352 -0.08 -16.58 -19.40
CA SER A 352 0.58 -15.43 -18.78
C SER A 352 1.46 -14.67 -19.78
N ALA A 353 1.71 -13.39 -19.52
CA ALA A 353 2.68 -12.62 -20.30
C ALA A 353 4.10 -13.12 -20.00
N GLU A 354 4.85 -13.52 -21.02
CA GLU A 354 6.27 -13.84 -20.86
C GLU A 354 7.04 -12.59 -20.42
N PHE A 355 7.88 -12.73 -19.38
CA PHE A 355 8.71 -11.63 -18.93
C PHE A 355 9.89 -11.39 -19.88
N ASP A 356 9.86 -10.23 -20.54
CA ASP A 356 11.03 -9.63 -21.16
C ASP A 356 11.26 -8.25 -20.52
N LEU A 357 12.45 -8.06 -19.94
CA LEU A 357 12.78 -6.83 -19.23
C LEU A 357 12.69 -5.59 -20.13
N ASN A 358 13.10 -5.70 -21.40
CA ASN A 358 13.08 -4.57 -22.33
C ASN A 358 11.65 -4.19 -22.70
N ILE A 359 10.80 -5.17 -22.97
CA ILE A 359 9.39 -4.97 -23.31
C ILE A 359 8.67 -4.34 -22.13
N MET A 360 8.71 -4.95 -20.95
CA MET A 360 7.99 -4.45 -19.78
C MET A 360 8.49 -3.06 -19.36
N SER A 361 9.81 -2.83 -19.38
CA SER A 361 10.38 -1.50 -19.12
C SER A 361 9.94 -0.46 -20.14
N ALA A 362 9.85 -0.82 -21.43
CA ALA A 362 9.37 0.10 -22.47
C ALA A 362 7.88 0.42 -22.29
N THR A 363 7.06 -0.57 -21.94
CA THR A 363 5.65 -0.38 -21.62
C THR A 363 5.47 0.58 -20.44
N ILE A 364 6.21 0.38 -19.34
CA ILE A 364 6.18 1.27 -18.17
C ILE A 364 6.55 2.70 -18.56
N ARG A 365 7.66 2.90 -19.29
CA ARG A 365 8.07 4.23 -19.77
C ARG A 365 6.98 4.87 -20.63
N ASN A 366 6.42 4.11 -21.58
CA ASN A 366 5.37 4.60 -22.45
C ASN A 366 4.10 5.01 -21.68
N ILE A 367 3.70 4.27 -20.64
CA ILE A 367 2.58 4.65 -19.76
C ILE A 367 2.84 6.01 -19.10
N LYS A 368 4.05 6.21 -18.56
CA LYS A 368 4.45 7.45 -17.89
C LYS A 368 4.58 8.62 -18.87
N GLU A 369 5.22 8.42 -20.02
CA GLU A 369 5.43 9.44 -21.07
C GLU A 369 4.11 9.90 -21.68
N GLN A 370 3.18 8.98 -21.95
CA GLN A 370 1.84 9.30 -22.45
C GLN A 370 0.90 9.81 -21.35
N GLY A 371 1.30 9.72 -20.08
CA GLY A 371 0.49 10.12 -18.93
C GLY A 371 -0.79 9.30 -18.76
N ARG A 372 -0.83 8.05 -19.24
CA ARG A 372 -2.00 7.16 -19.17
C ARG A 372 -2.32 6.69 -17.75
N ALA A 373 -1.30 6.61 -16.90
CA ALA A 373 -1.44 6.40 -15.46
C ALA A 373 -0.36 7.20 -14.72
N LYS A 374 -0.62 7.51 -13.46
CA LYS A 374 0.33 8.21 -12.59
C LYS A 374 1.03 7.28 -11.62
N VAL A 375 0.36 6.22 -11.18
CA VAL A 375 0.95 5.16 -10.36
C VAL A 375 0.95 3.86 -11.16
N VAL A 376 2.11 3.22 -11.29
CA VAL A 376 2.30 1.96 -12.04
C VAL A 376 2.75 0.88 -11.07
N LEU A 377 1.95 -0.19 -10.98
CA LEU A 377 2.21 -1.39 -10.19
C LEU A 377 2.61 -2.51 -11.16
N ALA A 378 3.78 -3.11 -10.93
CA ALA A 378 4.32 -4.18 -11.75
C ALA A 378 4.47 -5.45 -10.91
N GLU A 379 3.67 -6.47 -11.20
CA GLU A 379 3.76 -7.78 -10.58
C GLU A 379 4.59 -8.73 -11.44
N LEU A 380 5.47 -9.50 -10.81
CA LEU A 380 6.29 -10.49 -11.48
C LEU A 380 6.25 -11.81 -10.75
N GLN A 381 5.78 -12.84 -11.44
CA GLN A 381 6.08 -14.21 -11.08
C GLN A 381 7.52 -14.52 -11.48
N TYR A 382 8.39 -14.68 -10.49
CA TYR A 382 9.82 -14.91 -10.70
C TYR A 382 10.23 -16.32 -10.27
N GLN A 383 11.43 -16.74 -10.65
CA GLN A 383 11.94 -18.06 -10.30
C GLN A 383 11.80 -18.37 -8.81
N GLU A 384 11.22 -19.53 -8.51
CA GLU A 384 11.05 -20.03 -7.13
C GLU A 384 12.37 -19.99 -6.36
N SER A 385 12.33 -19.28 -5.24
CA SER A 385 13.39 -19.24 -4.25
C SER A 385 12.73 -19.21 -2.88
N TYR A 386 12.82 -20.33 -2.17
CA TYR A 386 12.29 -20.49 -0.81
C TYR A 386 13.22 -19.86 0.24
N ASP A 387 13.78 -18.69 -0.08
CA ASP A 387 14.72 -17.93 0.74
C ASP A 387 14.21 -16.49 0.90
N VAL A 388 14.46 -15.88 2.05
CA VAL A 388 14.14 -14.47 2.31
C VAL A 388 14.99 -13.53 1.46
N ILE A 389 16.19 -13.96 1.07
CA ILE A 389 17.07 -13.19 0.18
C ILE A 389 16.64 -13.41 -1.27
N PRO A 390 16.32 -12.36 -2.04
CA PRO A 390 15.97 -12.49 -3.44
C PRO A 390 17.14 -12.98 -4.28
N LEU A 391 16.84 -13.61 -5.41
CA LEU A 391 17.88 -13.95 -6.39
C LEU A 391 18.55 -12.67 -6.93
N LEU A 392 19.83 -12.77 -7.28
CA LEU A 392 20.57 -11.61 -7.81
C LEU A 392 19.88 -11.04 -9.07
N ASP A 393 19.47 -11.90 -10.00
CA ASP A 393 18.82 -11.48 -11.24
C ASP A 393 17.41 -10.91 -10.97
N GLN A 394 16.68 -11.45 -9.99
CA GLN A 394 15.39 -10.91 -9.52
C GLN A 394 15.58 -9.46 -9.06
N ARG A 395 16.57 -9.22 -8.18
CA ARG A 395 16.91 -7.88 -7.70
C ARG A 395 17.29 -6.92 -8.83
N GLN A 396 18.11 -7.36 -9.79
CA GLN A 396 18.50 -6.54 -10.94
C GLN A 396 17.32 -6.17 -11.83
N ASN A 397 16.45 -7.14 -12.14
CA ASN A 397 15.28 -6.95 -12.98
C ASN A 397 14.26 -6.01 -12.33
N PHE A 398 13.95 -6.20 -11.04
CA PHE A 398 12.96 -5.39 -10.34
C PHE A 398 13.45 -3.94 -10.20
N ASN A 399 14.73 -3.73 -9.90
CA ASN A 399 15.35 -2.40 -9.90
C ASN A 399 15.32 -1.74 -11.29
N ALA A 400 15.46 -2.51 -12.37
CA ALA A 400 15.33 -1.99 -13.73
C ALA A 400 13.89 -1.54 -14.04
N LEU A 401 12.86 -2.26 -13.58
CA LEU A 401 11.45 -1.85 -13.73
C LEU A 401 11.13 -0.60 -12.90
N ASN A 402 11.64 -0.52 -11.67
CA ASN A 402 11.50 0.66 -10.82
C ASN A 402 12.09 1.92 -11.51
N ARG A 403 13.32 1.80 -12.04
CA ARG A 403 13.98 2.86 -12.84
C ARG A 403 13.24 3.18 -14.14
N ALA A 404 12.58 2.21 -14.76
CA ALA A 404 11.76 2.44 -15.94
C ALA A 404 10.51 3.27 -15.64
N GLY A 405 10.06 3.31 -14.39
CA GLY A 405 8.95 4.15 -13.97
C GLY A 405 7.96 3.49 -13.02
N ALA A 406 8.03 2.18 -12.78
CA ALA A 406 7.12 1.53 -11.82
C ALA A 406 7.29 2.16 -10.44
N ASP A 407 6.19 2.40 -9.74
CA ASP A 407 6.19 2.96 -8.38
C ASP A 407 6.20 1.86 -7.33
N ILE A 408 5.60 0.72 -7.68
CA ILE A 408 5.56 -0.50 -6.87
C ILE A 408 5.92 -1.67 -7.79
N VAL A 409 6.93 -2.44 -7.42
CA VAL A 409 7.28 -3.71 -8.09
C VAL A 409 7.10 -4.84 -7.08
N THR A 410 6.26 -5.82 -7.39
CA THR A 410 5.90 -6.91 -6.48
C THR A 410 6.24 -8.26 -7.09
N GLY A 411 6.95 -9.09 -6.34
CA GLY A 411 7.25 -10.45 -6.73
C GLY A 411 6.27 -11.44 -6.11
N VAL A 412 5.94 -12.48 -6.88
CA VAL A 412 5.16 -13.63 -6.46
C VAL A 412 5.90 -14.92 -6.84
N GLN A 413 5.42 -16.08 -6.39
CA GLN A 413 6.03 -17.42 -6.57
C GLN A 413 7.27 -17.73 -5.71
N SER A 414 7.81 -16.80 -4.91
CA SER A 414 8.81 -17.18 -3.89
C SER A 414 8.26 -18.17 -2.86
N HIS A 415 6.93 -18.19 -2.68
CA HIS A 415 6.19 -18.90 -1.63
C HIS A 415 6.64 -18.58 -0.20
N VAL A 416 7.58 -17.66 -0.03
CA VAL A 416 8.07 -17.13 1.24
C VAL A 416 8.08 -15.60 1.19
N PRO A 417 7.83 -14.90 2.30
CA PRO A 417 8.10 -13.47 2.40
C PRO A 417 9.58 -13.19 2.16
N GLN A 418 9.89 -12.34 1.18
CA GLN A 418 11.26 -11.94 0.86
C GLN A 418 11.53 -10.49 1.27
N ALA A 419 12.81 -10.14 1.20
CA ALA A 419 13.31 -8.79 1.37
C ALA A 419 12.53 -7.73 0.58
N MET A 420 12.75 -6.47 0.95
CA MET A 420 12.16 -5.30 0.32
C MET A 420 13.27 -4.29 -0.01
N GLU A 421 12.98 -3.34 -0.88
CA GLU A 421 13.92 -2.27 -1.23
C GLU A 421 13.18 -0.96 -1.50
N PHE A 422 13.71 0.14 -0.96
CA PHE A 422 13.34 1.48 -1.41
C PHE A 422 14.41 2.02 -2.35
N THR A 423 14.02 2.41 -3.55
CA THR A 423 14.92 3.04 -4.53
C THR A 423 14.19 4.19 -5.19
N ASP A 424 14.84 5.35 -5.29
CA ASP A 424 14.27 6.57 -5.88
C ASP A 424 12.87 6.95 -5.33
N GLY A 425 12.63 6.70 -4.04
CA GLY A 425 11.36 6.99 -3.36
C GLY A 425 10.21 6.04 -3.67
N LYS A 426 10.51 4.90 -4.30
CA LYS A 426 9.55 3.88 -4.76
C LYS A 426 9.83 2.53 -4.11
N LEU A 427 8.85 1.64 -4.11
CA LEU A 427 8.89 0.39 -3.36
C LEU A 427 9.11 -0.83 -4.26
N ILE A 428 9.97 -1.74 -3.81
CA ILE A 428 10.14 -3.07 -4.37
C ILE A 428 9.87 -4.09 -3.26
N LEU A 429 9.00 -5.05 -3.55
CA LEU A 429 8.64 -6.20 -2.72
C LEU A 429 9.09 -7.45 -3.47
N TYR A 430 10.07 -8.20 -2.97
CA TYR A 430 10.61 -9.33 -3.75
C TYR A 430 9.71 -10.56 -3.71
N GLY A 431 8.94 -10.74 -2.65
CA GLY A 431 8.08 -11.92 -2.48
C GLY A 431 7.14 -11.73 -1.31
N LEU A 432 5.86 -12.01 -1.52
CA LEU A 432 4.82 -11.87 -0.48
C LEU A 432 4.46 -13.20 0.21
N GLY A 433 5.01 -14.33 -0.22
CA GLY A 433 4.65 -15.64 0.33
C GLY A 433 3.34 -16.20 -0.23
N ASN A 434 2.70 -17.09 0.52
CA ASN A 434 1.44 -17.73 0.14
C ASN A 434 0.25 -17.05 0.82
N LEU A 435 -0.87 -16.94 0.10
CA LEU A 435 -2.17 -16.57 0.66
C LEU A 435 -3.05 -17.80 0.86
N TYR A 436 -3.48 -18.46 -0.22
CA TYR A 436 -4.29 -19.68 -0.19
C TYR A 436 -3.56 -20.79 -0.92
N PHE A 437 -2.68 -21.51 -0.21
CA PHE A 437 -1.96 -22.65 -0.77
C PHE A 437 -1.55 -23.63 0.33
N ASP A 438 -1.28 -24.89 -0.03
CA ASP A 438 -1.06 -25.99 0.90
C ASP A 438 0.41 -26.30 1.20
N GLN A 439 1.33 -25.38 0.92
CA GLN A 439 2.76 -25.56 1.16
C GLN A 439 3.14 -25.47 2.65
N MET A 440 2.83 -26.53 3.39
CA MET A 440 3.03 -26.63 4.85
C MET A 440 4.36 -27.27 5.26
N TRP A 441 5.27 -27.55 4.31
CA TRP A 441 6.44 -28.39 4.53
C TRP A 441 7.62 -27.69 5.23
N SER A 442 7.58 -26.35 5.34
CA SER A 442 8.52 -25.57 6.15
C SER A 442 7.81 -24.44 6.89
N GLN A 443 8.49 -23.84 7.87
CA GLN A 443 7.97 -22.65 8.54
C GLN A 443 7.85 -21.47 7.56
N THR A 444 8.85 -21.24 6.72
CA THR A 444 8.89 -20.08 5.82
C THR A 444 7.83 -20.13 4.72
N THR A 445 7.49 -21.32 4.21
CA THR A 445 6.42 -21.46 3.19
C THR A 445 5.01 -21.31 3.74
N ARG A 446 4.86 -21.37 5.06
CA ARG A 446 3.59 -21.08 5.74
C ARG A 446 3.41 -19.58 5.97
N GLU A 447 4.48 -18.81 5.92
CA GLU A 447 4.44 -17.38 6.20
C GLU A 447 3.97 -16.62 4.96
N GLY A 448 3.22 -15.55 5.19
CA GLY A 448 2.71 -14.69 4.14
C GLY A 448 2.71 -13.23 4.58
N MET A 449 2.70 -12.34 3.60
CA MET A 449 2.50 -10.92 3.74
C MET A 449 1.33 -10.48 2.86
N ILE A 450 0.40 -9.76 3.46
CA ILE A 450 -0.59 -8.94 2.78
C ILE A 450 -0.11 -7.50 2.92
N VAL A 451 -0.02 -6.78 1.80
CA VAL A 451 0.41 -5.39 1.81
C VAL A 451 -0.76 -4.47 1.44
N LYS A 452 -0.90 -3.35 2.16
CA LYS A 452 -1.89 -2.31 1.84
C LYS A 452 -1.14 -1.04 1.42
N HIS A 453 -1.28 -0.65 0.16
CA HIS A 453 -0.71 0.57 -0.39
C HIS A 453 -1.72 1.70 -0.35
N THR A 454 -1.36 2.84 0.25
CA THR A 454 -2.18 4.04 0.22
C THR A 454 -1.71 4.94 -0.92
N ILE A 455 -2.60 5.15 -1.89
CA ILE A 455 -2.44 6.10 -2.98
C ILE A 455 -3.28 7.33 -2.69
N TYR A 456 -2.68 8.51 -2.77
CA TYR A 456 -3.38 9.78 -2.56
C TYR A 456 -2.89 10.80 -3.56
N ASN A 457 -3.80 11.44 -4.29
CA ASN A 457 -3.46 12.44 -5.30
C ASN A 457 -2.40 11.97 -6.30
N ASN A 458 -2.60 10.77 -6.84
CA ASN A 458 -1.71 10.16 -7.82
C ASN A 458 -0.29 9.87 -7.30
N ARG A 459 -0.12 9.72 -5.98
CA ARG A 459 1.14 9.37 -5.33
C ARG A 459 0.96 8.18 -4.41
N HIS A 460 1.92 7.26 -4.43
CA HIS A 460 2.09 6.29 -3.36
C HIS A 460 2.65 7.02 -2.12
N ILE A 461 1.88 7.06 -1.04
CA ILE A 461 2.26 7.81 0.18
C ILE A 461 2.57 6.90 1.37
N SER A 462 2.11 5.65 1.36
CA SER A 462 2.38 4.71 2.45
C SER A 462 2.17 3.26 2.03
N THR A 463 2.83 2.34 2.72
CA THR A 463 2.57 0.90 2.67
C THR A 463 2.44 0.37 4.09
N GLN A 464 1.47 -0.52 4.31
CA GLN A 464 1.33 -1.30 5.52
C GLN A 464 1.61 -2.77 5.19
N ILE A 465 2.22 -3.49 6.13
CA ILE A 465 2.47 -4.93 6.03
C ILE A 465 1.68 -5.63 7.13
N LEU A 466 0.85 -6.59 6.72
CA LEU A 466 0.15 -7.51 7.61
C LEU A 466 0.74 -8.90 7.35
N THR A 467 1.12 -9.61 8.41
CA THR A 467 1.71 -10.94 8.27
C THR A 467 0.70 -12.02 8.63
N THR A 468 0.82 -13.15 7.94
CA THR A 468 -0.07 -14.30 8.12
C THR A 468 0.75 -15.58 8.27
N LEU A 469 0.16 -16.57 8.95
CA LEU A 469 0.68 -17.94 8.98
C LEU A 469 -0.41 -18.91 8.51
N LEU A 470 -0.05 -19.81 7.60
CA LEU A 470 -0.94 -20.84 7.10
C LEU A 470 -1.15 -21.96 8.12
N TYR A 471 -2.41 -22.35 8.27
CA TYR A 471 -2.88 -23.48 9.06
C TYR A 471 -3.80 -24.36 8.22
N ASP A 472 -3.96 -25.61 8.66
CA ASP A 472 -4.88 -26.58 8.07
C ASP A 472 -4.77 -26.67 6.53
N TYR A 473 -3.55 -26.55 5.98
CA TYR A 473 -3.29 -26.66 4.54
C TYR A 473 -4.02 -25.66 3.64
N GLY A 474 -4.41 -24.48 4.13
CA GLY A 474 -4.97 -23.47 3.24
C GLY A 474 -5.59 -22.23 3.88
N GLN A 475 -5.75 -22.19 5.21
CA GLN A 475 -6.29 -21.00 5.87
C GLN A 475 -5.17 -20.14 6.47
N PRO A 476 -4.91 -18.95 5.92
CA PRO A 476 -4.06 -17.97 6.57
C PRO A 476 -4.75 -17.43 7.83
N GLN A 477 -4.01 -17.35 8.92
CA GLN A 477 -4.41 -16.67 10.14
C GLN A 477 -3.48 -15.49 10.42
N TRP A 478 -3.98 -14.46 11.08
CA TRP A 478 -3.14 -13.36 11.55
C TRP A 478 -2.12 -13.90 12.56
N THR A 479 -0.87 -13.52 12.37
CA THR A 479 0.23 -13.91 13.26
C THR A 479 0.05 -13.33 14.67
N THR A 480 0.57 -14.02 15.69
CA THR A 480 0.78 -13.38 17.00
C THR A 480 1.86 -12.29 16.92
N THR A 481 2.01 -11.49 17.98
CA THR A 481 3.08 -10.48 18.07
C THR A 481 4.47 -11.09 17.90
N GLU A 482 4.73 -12.25 18.50
CA GLU A 482 6.02 -12.96 18.38
C GLU A 482 6.26 -13.50 16.98
N GLU A 483 5.22 -14.05 16.33
CA GLU A 483 5.30 -14.54 14.95
C GLU A 483 5.51 -13.39 13.96
N ASN A 484 4.77 -12.28 14.10
CA ASN A 484 4.94 -11.07 13.29
C ASN A 484 6.37 -10.56 13.39
N ARG A 485 6.88 -10.41 14.62
CA ARG A 485 8.25 -9.97 14.88
C ARG A 485 9.28 -10.90 14.25
N ALA A 486 9.12 -12.21 14.39
CA ALA A 486 10.05 -13.17 13.82
C ALA A 486 10.10 -13.10 12.28
N ILE A 487 8.95 -12.92 11.63
CA ILE A 487 8.86 -12.77 10.16
C ILE A 487 9.53 -11.46 9.73
N LEU A 488 9.11 -10.34 10.33
CA LEU A 488 9.58 -9.01 9.93
C LEU A 488 11.06 -8.78 10.28
N ASP A 489 11.59 -9.34 11.38
CA ASP A 489 13.03 -9.31 11.69
C ASP A 489 13.85 -9.94 10.55
N ARG A 490 13.38 -11.06 9.99
CA ARG A 490 14.06 -11.72 8.86
C ARG A 490 13.92 -10.93 7.57
N VAL A 491 12.70 -10.50 7.24
CA VAL A 491 12.43 -9.73 6.02
C VAL A 491 13.20 -8.42 6.03
N PHE A 492 13.05 -7.61 7.09
CA PHE A 492 13.72 -6.32 7.22
C PHE A 492 15.24 -6.45 7.39
N GLY A 493 15.72 -7.50 8.05
CA GLY A 493 17.15 -7.81 8.12
C GLY A 493 17.77 -8.20 6.79
N ALA A 494 16.97 -8.70 5.84
CA ALA A 494 17.39 -9.01 4.47
C ALA A 494 17.13 -7.87 3.47
N SER A 495 16.34 -6.85 3.85
CA SER A 495 15.97 -5.70 3.04
C SER A 495 17.13 -4.75 2.76
N TYR A 496 16.94 -3.93 1.72
CA TYR A 496 17.87 -2.92 1.26
C TYR A 496 17.26 -1.53 1.49
N TRP A 497 17.78 -0.80 2.49
CA TRP A 497 17.24 0.48 2.95
C TRP A 497 17.96 1.71 2.40
#